data_AF-A0A954H1M1-F1
#
_entry.id   AF-A0A954H1M1-F1
#
_cell.length_a   1.000
_cell.length_b   1.000
_cell.length_c   1.000
_cell.angle_alpha   90.00
_cell.angle_beta   90.00
_cell.angle_gamma   90.00
#
_symmetry.space_group_name_H-M   'P 1'
#
loop_
_entity.id
_entity.type
_entity.pdbx_description
1 polymer ?
#
loop_
_entity_poly.entity_id
_entity_poly.type
_entity_poly.pdbx_seq_one_letter_code
_entity_poly.pdbx_strand_id
1 'polypeptide(L)'
;KLGASRIFSFGVGSSPNRYLMDRMALLGQGAVTYLSLNDNAVDIMDRFQQRISHPAMTDLTIDFGDMDVIEVFPKRIPDLIVGRPIVVTGRFNGEPSTVTVGGRIDLAPQTFSVDLAGEDRSDEHPGIAAVWARMKIADLMMAASQRPHEAVEFRQEVIQTALNYNLMSSFTAFVAVDSLTVTEGDFGTTVAVPVNVPDGVKYETAVTN
;
A
#
# COMPACT_ATOMS: atom_id res chain seq x y z
N LYS A 1 7.33 13.90 -19.57
CA LYS A 1 7.60 14.50 -18.23
C LYS A 1 6.55 15.59 -18.00
N LEU A 2 5.85 15.60 -16.87
CA LEU A 2 4.78 16.57 -16.56
C LEU A 2 5.28 17.95 -16.12
N GLY A 3 6.59 18.20 -16.10
CA GLY A 3 7.15 19.50 -15.71
C GLY A 3 6.74 19.89 -14.30
N ALA A 4 6.35 21.15 -14.10
CA ALA A 4 5.81 21.68 -12.85
C ALA A 4 4.28 21.55 -12.73
N SER A 5 3.63 20.84 -13.65
CA SER A 5 2.17 20.72 -13.66
C SER A 5 1.71 19.68 -12.65
N ARG A 6 0.74 20.07 -11.82
CA ARG A 6 0.10 19.17 -10.86
C ARG A 6 -1.13 18.49 -11.45
N ILE A 7 -1.35 17.21 -11.18
CA ILE A 7 -2.56 16.49 -11.59
C ILE A 7 -3.45 16.21 -10.39
N PHE A 8 -4.63 16.83 -10.42
CA PHE A 8 -5.70 16.59 -9.48
C PHE A 8 -6.83 15.84 -10.20
N SER A 9 -7.29 14.73 -9.62
CA SER A 9 -8.30 13.88 -10.27
C SER A 9 -9.51 13.64 -9.39
N PHE A 10 -10.67 13.49 -10.03
CA PHE A 10 -11.95 13.35 -9.35
C PHE A 10 -12.76 12.19 -9.93
N GLY A 11 -12.93 11.12 -9.16
CA GLY A 11 -13.61 9.91 -9.60
C GLY A 11 -15.05 9.91 -9.11
N VAL A 12 -16.02 9.92 -10.03
CA VAL A 12 -17.46 9.98 -9.69
C VAL A 12 -18.13 8.64 -9.97
N GLY A 13 -18.99 8.22 -9.05
CA GLY A 13 -19.82 7.02 -9.17
C GLY A 13 -19.25 5.82 -8.41
N SER A 14 -19.81 4.64 -8.70
CA SER A 14 -19.51 3.40 -7.98
C SER A 14 -18.24 2.69 -8.48
N SER A 15 -17.79 2.96 -9.70
CA SER A 15 -16.71 2.20 -10.35
C SER A 15 -15.65 3.07 -11.07
N PRO A 16 -15.11 4.14 -10.44
CA PRO A 16 -13.98 4.85 -11.03
C PRO A 16 -12.75 3.94 -11.08
N ASN A 17 -11.93 4.09 -12.11
CA ASN A 17 -10.65 3.36 -12.22
C ASN A 17 -9.63 3.95 -11.22
N ARG A 18 -9.74 3.53 -9.95
CA ARG A 18 -8.91 4.07 -8.86
C ARG A 18 -7.41 3.90 -9.12
N TYR A 19 -7.03 2.77 -9.70
CA TYR A 19 -5.65 2.52 -10.10
C TYR A 19 -5.13 3.63 -11.02
N LEU A 20 -5.83 3.95 -12.11
CA LEU A 20 -5.41 5.02 -13.01
C LEU A 20 -5.35 6.37 -12.28
N MET A 21 -6.37 6.71 -11.50
CA MET A 21 -6.51 8.02 -10.88
C MET A 21 -5.49 8.27 -9.76
N ASP A 22 -5.27 7.28 -8.89
CA ASP A 22 -4.24 7.31 -7.86
C ASP A 22 -2.85 7.46 -8.51
N ARG A 23 -2.59 6.78 -9.63
CA ARG A 23 -1.31 6.88 -10.34
C ARG A 23 -1.11 8.21 -11.05
N MET A 24 -2.15 8.77 -11.67
CA MET A 24 -2.09 10.11 -12.26
C MET A 24 -1.79 11.17 -11.20
N ALA A 25 -2.46 11.09 -10.05
CA ALA A 25 -2.21 12.00 -8.93
C ALA A 25 -0.78 11.85 -8.39
N LEU A 26 -0.30 10.62 -8.19
CA LEU A 26 1.07 10.35 -7.74
C LEU A 26 2.12 10.91 -8.72
N LEU A 27 1.97 10.63 -10.03
CA LEU A 27 2.89 11.11 -11.06
C LEU A 27 2.85 12.63 -11.24
N GLY A 28 1.70 13.24 -11.02
CA GLY A 28 1.50 14.68 -11.07
C GLY A 28 1.62 15.37 -9.71
N GLN A 29 2.15 14.75 -8.67
CA GLN A 29 2.29 15.36 -7.33
C GLN A 29 1.01 16.06 -6.81
N GLY A 30 -0.15 15.55 -7.19
CA GLY A 30 -1.44 16.10 -6.81
C GLY A 30 -2.24 15.14 -5.94
N ALA A 31 -3.55 15.31 -5.96
CA ALA A 31 -4.47 14.52 -5.14
C ALA A 31 -5.64 13.98 -5.95
N VAL A 32 -6.18 12.86 -5.49
CA VAL A 32 -7.37 12.22 -6.05
C VAL A 32 -8.47 12.17 -5.01
N THR A 33 -9.69 12.54 -5.39
CA THR A 33 -10.88 12.41 -4.54
C THR A 33 -11.92 11.54 -5.24
N TYR A 34 -12.64 10.73 -4.48
CA TYR A 34 -13.71 9.88 -4.98
C TYR A 34 -15.05 10.34 -4.42
N LEU A 35 -16.06 10.40 -5.28
CA LEU A 35 -17.43 10.78 -4.97
C LEU A 35 -18.36 9.62 -5.31
N SER A 36 -18.99 9.06 -4.29
CA SER A 36 -20.03 8.04 -4.43
C SER A 36 -21.39 8.68 -4.72
N LEU A 37 -22.35 7.90 -5.22
CA LEU A 37 -23.69 8.41 -5.57
C LEU A 37 -24.49 8.98 -4.38
N ASN A 38 -24.17 8.56 -3.16
CA ASN A 38 -24.85 8.98 -1.94
C ASN A 38 -24.09 10.08 -1.19
N ASP A 39 -22.93 10.49 -1.71
CA ASP A 39 -22.10 11.48 -1.04
C ASP A 39 -22.58 12.90 -1.35
N ASN A 40 -22.44 13.82 -0.39
CA ASN A 40 -22.68 15.25 -0.65
C ASN A 40 -21.54 15.82 -1.51
N ALA A 41 -21.85 16.06 -2.78
CA ALA A 41 -20.89 16.59 -3.76
C ALA A 41 -20.34 17.96 -3.37
N VAL A 42 -21.15 18.83 -2.75
CA VAL A 42 -20.73 20.18 -2.32
C VAL A 42 -19.66 20.06 -1.23
N ASP A 43 -19.96 19.32 -0.15
CA ASP A 43 -19.02 19.16 0.98
C ASP A 43 -17.69 18.49 0.56
N ILE A 44 -17.75 17.58 -0.40
CA ILE A 44 -16.55 16.92 -0.93
C ILE A 44 -15.75 17.88 -1.81
N MET A 45 -16.42 18.66 -2.65
CA MET A 45 -15.76 19.63 -3.52
C MET A 45 -15.11 20.76 -2.71
N ASP A 46 -15.79 21.25 -1.67
CA ASP A 46 -15.25 22.28 -0.76
C ASP A 46 -14.00 21.76 -0.05
N ARG A 47 -14.06 20.56 0.52
CA ARG A 47 -12.89 19.92 1.15
C ARG A 47 -11.77 19.69 0.15
N PHE A 48 -12.09 19.29 -1.07
CA PHE A 48 -11.10 19.10 -2.12
C PHE A 48 -10.44 20.42 -2.51
N GLN A 49 -11.22 21.49 -2.73
CA GLN A 49 -10.72 22.81 -3.05
C GLN A 49 -9.80 23.33 -1.95
N GLN A 50 -10.21 23.23 -0.68
CA GLN A 50 -9.37 23.63 0.46
C GLN A 50 -8.03 22.88 0.47
N ARG A 51 -8.05 21.58 0.16
CA ARG A 51 -6.83 20.75 0.12
C ARG A 51 -5.88 21.11 -1.01
N ILE A 52 -6.39 21.36 -2.22
CA ILE A 52 -5.53 21.61 -3.39
C ILE A 52 -5.03 23.06 -3.46
N SER A 53 -5.73 23.99 -2.80
CA SER A 53 -5.38 25.41 -2.83
C SER A 53 -4.22 25.76 -1.89
N HIS A 54 -4.02 24.97 -0.83
CA HIS A 54 -3.01 25.24 0.20
C HIS A 54 -2.28 23.94 0.58
N PRO A 55 -1.27 23.50 -0.20
CA PRO A 55 -0.38 22.44 0.27
C PRO A 55 0.29 22.91 1.57
N ALA A 56 0.40 22.01 2.54
CA ALA A 56 1.05 22.31 3.81
C ALA A 56 2.57 22.51 3.61
N MET A 57 3.17 21.77 2.69
CA MET A 57 4.58 21.89 2.33
C MET A 57 4.83 21.32 0.93
N THR A 58 5.63 22.00 0.12
CA THR A 58 5.96 21.58 -1.26
C THR A 58 7.45 21.28 -1.43
N ASP A 59 7.81 20.62 -2.54
CA ASP A 59 9.20 20.33 -2.91
C ASP A 59 9.95 19.54 -1.81
N LEU A 60 9.27 18.53 -1.24
CA LEU A 60 9.81 17.77 -0.13
C LEU A 60 11.09 17.01 -0.51
N THR A 61 12.09 17.14 0.36
CA THR A 61 13.33 16.38 0.31
C THR A 61 13.57 15.72 1.66
N ILE A 62 14.25 14.57 1.65
CA ILE A 62 14.65 13.89 2.88
C ILE A 62 16.16 13.69 2.79
N ASP A 63 16.85 14.21 3.79
CA ASP A 63 18.26 13.96 4.06
C ASP A 63 18.35 12.93 5.18
N PHE A 64 19.00 11.81 4.89
CA PHE A 64 19.16 10.69 5.81
C PHE A 64 20.44 10.78 6.65
N GLY A 65 21.21 11.88 6.52
CA GLY A 65 22.44 12.08 7.27
C GLY A 65 23.48 11.02 6.96
N ASP A 66 24.00 10.38 8.00
CA ASP A 66 25.07 9.37 7.91
C ASP A 66 24.56 7.95 7.63
N MET A 67 23.24 7.76 7.49
CA MET A 67 22.67 6.44 7.21
C MET A 67 23.02 5.96 5.79
N ASP A 68 23.49 4.73 5.68
CA ASP A 68 23.72 4.06 4.39
C ASP A 68 22.39 3.54 3.83
N VAL A 69 21.65 4.42 3.18
CA VAL A 69 20.33 4.12 2.65
C VAL A 69 20.42 3.36 1.33
N ILE A 70 19.97 2.10 1.35
CA ILE A 70 19.98 1.20 0.20
C ILE A 70 18.84 1.55 -0.77
N GLU A 71 17.63 1.73 -0.24
CA GLU A 71 16.44 1.93 -1.09
C GLU A 71 15.30 2.61 -0.34
N VAL A 72 14.68 3.62 -0.96
CA VAL A 72 13.53 4.37 -0.42
C VAL A 72 12.38 4.42 -1.40
N PHE A 73 11.15 4.34 -0.86
CA PHE A 73 9.91 4.53 -1.59
C PHE A 73 8.95 5.48 -0.85
N PRO A 74 8.15 6.29 -1.58
CA PRO A 74 8.14 6.40 -3.03
C PRO A 74 9.41 7.09 -3.56
N LYS A 75 9.86 6.73 -4.77
CA LYS A 75 11.06 7.33 -5.40
C LYS A 75 10.91 8.84 -5.68
N ARG A 76 9.67 9.31 -5.79
CA ARG A 76 9.30 10.73 -5.84
C ARG A 76 8.37 11.02 -4.67
N ILE A 77 8.82 11.90 -3.79
CA ILE A 77 8.03 12.32 -2.63
C ILE A 77 7.00 13.36 -3.13
N PRO A 78 5.69 13.13 -2.90
CA PRO A 78 4.66 14.10 -3.27
C PRO A 78 4.67 15.31 -2.32
N ASP A 79 3.95 16.38 -2.68
CA ASP A 79 3.74 17.52 -1.77
C ASP A 79 2.89 17.10 -0.57
N LEU A 80 3.15 17.68 0.61
CA LEU A 80 2.37 17.43 1.82
C LEU A 80 1.06 18.23 1.75
N ILE A 81 -0.06 17.52 1.71
CA ILE A 81 -1.40 18.11 1.66
C ILE A 81 -2.12 17.86 2.98
N VAL A 82 -2.79 18.89 3.49
CA VAL A 82 -3.52 18.83 4.77
C VAL A 82 -4.50 17.64 4.79
N GLY A 83 -4.41 16.82 5.84
CA GLY A 83 -5.24 15.63 6.02
C GLY A 83 -4.82 14.41 5.19
N ARG A 84 -3.65 14.44 4.54
CA ARG A 84 -3.04 13.26 3.91
C ARG A 84 -1.60 13.07 4.40
N PRO A 85 -1.32 12.04 5.20
CA PRO A 85 0.05 11.74 5.57
C PRO A 85 0.83 11.26 4.35
N ILE A 86 2.12 11.62 4.29
CA ILE A 86 3.07 11.01 3.38
C ILE A 86 3.78 9.93 4.16
N VAL A 87 3.73 8.70 3.65
CA VAL A 87 4.47 7.57 4.21
C VAL A 87 5.65 7.30 3.30
N VAL A 88 6.85 7.47 3.86
CA VAL A 88 8.11 7.11 3.22
C VAL A 88 8.66 5.89 3.94
N THR A 89 9.01 4.85 3.19
CA THR A 89 9.65 3.65 3.72
C THR A 89 10.99 3.45 3.06
N GLY A 90 11.97 3.00 3.84
CA GLY A 90 13.32 2.80 3.35
C GLY A 90 14.00 1.60 4.00
N ARG A 91 15.01 1.10 3.32
CA ARG A 91 15.95 0.09 3.81
C ARG A 91 17.33 0.73 3.86
N PHE A 92 18.02 0.59 4.98
CA PHE A 92 19.34 1.17 5.22
C PHE A 92 20.21 0.20 6.02
N ASN A 93 21.52 0.42 5.99
CA ASN A 93 22.49 -0.25 6.84
C ASN A 93 23.00 0.73 7.93
N GLY A 94 23.53 0.16 9.01
CA GLY A 94 24.08 0.94 10.13
C GLY A 94 23.03 1.32 11.17
N GLU A 95 23.35 2.33 11.97
CA GLU A 95 22.50 2.83 13.06
C GLU A 95 21.62 3.99 12.59
N PRO A 96 20.33 4.03 13.01
CA PRO A 96 19.47 5.16 12.71
C PRO A 96 20.03 6.42 13.35
N SER A 97 20.10 7.48 12.56
CA SER A 97 20.54 8.80 12.97
C SER A 97 19.43 9.81 12.75
N THR A 98 19.72 11.08 13.03
CA THR A 98 18.80 12.17 12.70
C THR A 98 18.51 12.22 11.20
N VAL A 99 17.22 12.28 10.85
CA VAL A 99 16.72 12.53 9.49
C VAL A 99 16.26 13.97 9.40
N THR A 100 16.61 14.67 8.33
CA THR A 100 16.14 16.04 8.10
C THR A 100 15.20 16.08 6.91
N VAL A 101 13.96 16.50 7.14
CA VAL A 101 12.94 16.73 6.12
C VAL A 101 12.99 18.20 5.71
N GLY A 102 13.28 18.45 4.43
CA GLY A 102 13.30 19.79 3.83
C GLY A 102 12.13 20.00 2.88
N GLY A 103 11.85 21.26 2.56
CA GLY A 103 10.82 21.65 1.60
C GLY A 103 10.45 23.12 1.77
N ARG A 104 9.28 23.52 1.26
CA ARG A 104 8.85 24.93 1.24
C ARG A 104 7.45 25.10 1.82
N ILE A 105 7.29 26.08 2.70
CA ILE A 105 6.00 26.56 3.21
C ILE A 105 5.85 28.01 2.74
N ASP A 106 4.79 28.33 2.01
CA ASP A 106 4.58 29.66 1.40
C ASP A 106 5.81 30.18 0.65
N LEU A 107 6.45 29.30 -0.14
CA LEU A 107 7.70 29.53 -0.89
C LEU A 107 8.96 29.75 -0.02
N ALA A 108 8.85 29.85 1.30
CA ALA A 108 10.00 29.93 2.20
C ALA A 108 10.56 28.52 2.49
N PRO A 109 11.88 28.31 2.41
CA PRO A 109 12.49 27.04 2.76
C PRO A 109 12.30 26.76 4.26
N GLN A 110 11.91 25.53 4.59
CA GLN A 110 11.71 25.05 5.94
C GLN A 110 12.32 23.66 6.08
N THR A 111 12.88 23.39 7.26
CA THR A 111 13.52 22.11 7.58
C THR A 111 13.10 21.64 8.96
N PHE A 112 12.84 20.34 9.08
CA PHE A 112 12.48 19.68 10.32
C PHE A 112 13.43 18.49 10.52
N SER A 113 14.06 18.41 11.68
CA SER A 113 14.90 17.27 12.03
C SER A 113 14.14 16.34 12.97
N VAL A 114 14.19 15.06 12.66
CA VAL A 114 13.61 13.97 13.46
C VAL A 114 14.77 13.12 13.93
N ASP A 115 14.96 13.06 15.24
CA ASP A 115 15.96 12.17 15.83
C ASP A 115 15.39 10.75 15.90
N LEU A 116 16.08 9.80 15.27
CA LEU A 116 15.75 8.38 15.29
C LEU A 116 16.71 7.59 16.20
N ALA A 117 17.65 8.27 16.88
CA ALA A 117 18.59 7.63 17.78
C ALA A 117 17.86 6.99 18.97
N GLY A 118 18.13 5.71 19.22
CA GLY A 118 17.52 4.97 20.32
C GLY A 118 16.09 4.50 20.06
N GLU A 119 15.55 4.67 18.85
CA GLU A 119 14.32 4.03 18.42
C GLU A 119 14.47 2.50 18.37
N ASP A 120 13.39 1.79 18.65
CA ASP A 120 13.39 0.33 18.77
C ASP A 120 13.76 -0.33 17.43
N ARG A 121 14.83 -1.11 17.44
CA ARG A 121 15.28 -1.93 16.31
C ARG A 121 14.69 -3.33 16.32
N SER A 122 13.73 -3.61 17.20
CA SER A 122 13.28 -4.98 17.41
C SER A 122 12.78 -5.61 16.10
N ASP A 123 13.20 -6.85 15.87
CA ASP A 123 12.67 -7.72 14.81
C ASP A 123 11.15 -8.00 15.01
N GLU A 124 10.55 -7.44 16.06
CA GLU A 124 9.12 -7.52 16.40
C GLU A 124 8.24 -6.63 15.51
N HIS A 125 8.82 -5.89 14.55
CA HIS A 125 8.07 -5.06 13.60
C HIS A 125 8.10 -5.60 12.15
N PRO A 126 7.73 -6.88 11.89
CA PRO A 126 7.75 -7.45 10.53
C PRO A 126 6.80 -6.71 9.56
N GLY A 127 5.80 -6.00 10.11
CA GLY A 127 4.87 -5.18 9.33
C GLY A 127 5.56 -4.07 8.53
N ILE A 128 6.60 -3.42 9.06
CA ILE A 128 7.29 -2.32 8.37
C ILE A 128 7.99 -2.85 7.12
N ALA A 129 8.66 -3.99 7.26
CA ALA A 129 9.36 -4.65 6.17
C ALA A 129 8.38 -5.06 5.05
N ALA A 130 7.18 -5.55 5.41
CA ALA A 130 6.12 -5.86 4.47
C ALA A 130 5.56 -4.61 3.76
N VAL A 131 5.42 -3.47 4.44
CA VAL A 131 4.98 -2.21 3.81
C VAL A 131 6.03 -1.74 2.78
N TRP A 132 7.31 -1.74 3.15
CA TRP A 132 8.40 -1.42 2.21
C TRP A 132 8.37 -2.33 0.98
N ALA A 133 8.26 -3.64 1.17
CA ALA A 133 8.24 -4.61 0.09
C ALA A 133 7.02 -4.43 -0.84
N ARG A 134 5.84 -4.08 -0.30
CA ARG A 134 4.66 -3.72 -1.12
C ARG A 134 4.89 -2.46 -1.94
N MET A 135 5.52 -1.44 -1.37
CA MET A 135 5.85 -0.20 -2.09
C MET A 135 6.87 -0.47 -3.22
N LYS A 136 7.87 -1.30 -2.96
CA LYS A 136 8.81 -1.79 -3.97
C LYS A 136 8.12 -2.50 -5.13
N ILE A 137 7.28 -3.50 -4.83
CA ILE A 137 6.52 -4.23 -5.85
C ILE A 137 5.66 -3.26 -6.68
N ALA A 138 4.99 -2.31 -6.03
CA ALA A 138 4.15 -1.33 -6.70
C ALA A 138 4.94 -0.40 -7.64
N ASP A 139 6.19 -0.06 -7.30
CA ASP A 139 7.10 0.72 -8.13
C ASP A 139 7.64 -0.09 -9.31
N LEU A 140 8.07 -1.34 -9.08
CA LEU A 140 8.54 -2.25 -10.13
C LEU A 140 7.45 -2.55 -11.17
N MET A 141 6.21 -2.78 -10.73
CA MET A 141 5.07 -2.97 -11.63
C MET A 141 4.80 -1.72 -12.49
N MET A 142 5.00 -0.53 -11.90
CA MET A 142 4.89 0.72 -12.65
C MET A 142 6.03 0.86 -13.66
N ALA A 143 7.27 0.58 -13.24
CA ALA A 143 8.45 0.59 -14.09
C ALA A 143 8.30 -0.35 -15.28
N ALA A 144 7.77 -1.56 -15.09
CA ALA A 144 7.48 -2.51 -16.16
C ALA A 144 6.47 -1.98 -17.18
N SER A 145 5.46 -1.22 -16.74
CA SER A 145 4.49 -0.58 -17.63
C SER A 145 5.12 0.56 -18.45
N GLN A 146 6.09 1.27 -17.89
CA GLN A 146 6.79 2.39 -18.56
C GLN A 146 7.94 1.92 -19.45
N ARG A 147 8.58 0.81 -19.10
CA ARG A 147 9.77 0.24 -19.75
C ARG A 147 9.52 -1.23 -20.07
N PRO A 148 8.70 -1.54 -21.09
CA PRO A 148 8.29 -2.91 -21.39
C PRO A 148 9.45 -3.83 -21.79
N HIS A 149 10.55 -3.27 -22.28
CA HIS A 149 11.75 -4.02 -22.66
C HIS A 149 12.53 -4.57 -21.45
N GLU A 150 12.36 -3.99 -20.25
CA GLU A 150 12.93 -4.46 -18.97
C GLU A 150 11.90 -5.26 -18.13
N ALA A 151 10.74 -5.58 -18.70
CA ALA A 151 9.62 -6.16 -17.93
C ALA A 151 9.94 -7.56 -17.38
N VAL A 152 10.84 -8.30 -18.01
CA VAL A 152 11.25 -9.64 -17.55
C VAL A 152 12.07 -9.52 -16.26
N GLU A 153 13.00 -8.59 -16.22
CA GLU A 153 13.85 -8.28 -15.08
C GLU A 153 13.01 -7.78 -13.90
N PHE A 154 12.11 -6.81 -14.14
CA PHE A 154 11.20 -6.35 -13.08
C PHE A 154 10.29 -7.45 -12.57
N ARG A 155 9.80 -8.33 -13.44
CA ARG A 155 8.98 -9.48 -13.03
C ARG A 155 9.76 -10.41 -12.11
N GLN A 156 11.01 -10.72 -12.42
CA GLN A 156 11.86 -11.55 -11.56
C GLN A 156 12.08 -10.89 -10.20
N GLU A 157 12.34 -9.58 -10.17
CA GLU A 157 12.53 -8.84 -8.92
C GLU A 157 11.25 -8.76 -8.08
N VAL A 158 10.08 -8.62 -8.71
CA VAL A 158 8.77 -8.70 -8.03
C VAL A 158 8.58 -10.07 -7.40
N ILE A 159 8.85 -11.16 -8.12
CA ILE A 159 8.73 -12.52 -7.59
C ILE A 159 9.67 -12.70 -6.39
N GLN A 160 10.94 -12.30 -6.53
CA GLN A 160 11.92 -12.44 -5.45
C GLN A 160 11.51 -11.65 -4.21
N THR A 161 11.08 -10.40 -4.39
CA THR A 161 10.60 -9.54 -3.30
C THR A 161 9.36 -10.14 -2.65
N ALA A 162 8.40 -10.61 -3.44
CA ALA A 162 7.17 -11.19 -2.94
C ALA A 162 7.44 -12.47 -2.13
N LEU A 163 8.31 -13.35 -2.60
CA LEU A 163 8.69 -14.57 -1.89
C LEU A 163 9.47 -14.28 -0.59
N ASN A 164 10.45 -13.38 -0.64
CA ASN A 164 11.26 -13.03 0.54
C ASN A 164 10.44 -12.47 1.70
N TYR A 165 9.36 -11.74 1.39
CA TYR A 165 8.51 -11.07 2.38
C TYR A 165 7.14 -11.73 2.55
N ASN A 166 6.92 -12.92 1.99
CA ASN A 166 5.64 -13.65 2.02
C ASN A 166 4.45 -12.78 1.59
N LEU A 167 4.56 -12.13 0.44
CA LEU A 167 3.54 -11.25 -0.13
C LEU A 167 2.89 -11.87 -1.37
N MET A 168 1.58 -11.63 -1.51
CA MET A 168 0.88 -11.88 -2.76
C MET A 168 1.13 -10.75 -3.75
N SER A 169 1.33 -11.10 -5.01
CA SER A 169 1.57 -10.18 -6.13
C SER A 169 0.85 -10.68 -7.38
N SER A 170 0.94 -9.96 -8.49
CA SER A 170 0.45 -10.46 -9.79
C SER A 170 1.16 -11.74 -10.28
N PHE A 171 2.26 -12.14 -9.63
CA PHE A 171 3.07 -13.30 -10.01
C PHE A 171 3.24 -14.34 -8.90
N THR A 172 2.61 -14.16 -7.73
CA THR A 172 2.69 -15.08 -6.59
C THR A 172 1.30 -15.36 -6.02
N ALA A 173 1.09 -16.57 -5.52
CA ALA A 173 -0.17 -16.99 -4.90
C ALA A 173 0.10 -17.82 -3.64
N PHE A 174 -0.79 -17.73 -2.66
CA PHE A 174 -0.80 -18.65 -1.53
C PHE A 174 -1.56 -19.91 -1.92
N VAL A 175 -0.91 -21.07 -1.82
CA VAL A 175 -1.52 -22.36 -2.07
C VAL A 175 -1.58 -23.11 -0.76
N ALA A 176 -2.80 -23.40 -0.29
CA ALA A 176 -3.00 -24.31 0.83
C ALA A 176 -2.85 -25.74 0.31
N VAL A 177 -1.83 -26.45 0.81
CA VAL A 177 -1.67 -27.87 0.54
C VAL A 177 -2.24 -28.60 1.75
N ASP A 178 -3.36 -29.30 1.55
CA ASP A 178 -3.92 -30.18 2.56
C ASP A 178 -3.19 -31.52 2.54
N SER A 179 -2.72 -31.96 3.70
CA SER A 179 -2.16 -33.29 3.86
C SER A 179 -3.30 -34.26 4.12
N LEU A 180 -3.70 -35.02 3.11
CA LEU A 180 -4.58 -36.18 3.31
C LEU A 180 -3.88 -37.17 4.24
N THR A 181 -4.19 -37.12 5.53
CA THR A 181 -3.87 -38.20 6.45
C THR A 181 -4.87 -39.32 6.19
N VAL A 182 -4.41 -40.43 5.62
CA VAL A 182 -5.18 -41.67 5.62
C VAL A 182 -5.35 -42.06 7.09
N THR A 183 -6.60 -42.18 7.57
CA THR A 183 -6.91 -42.74 8.89
C THR A 183 -6.20 -44.09 9.06
N GLU A 184 -5.58 -44.34 10.20
CA GLU A 184 -5.02 -45.66 10.51
C GLU A 184 -6.11 -46.74 10.44
N GLY A 185 -5.89 -47.79 9.64
CA GLY A 185 -6.76 -48.96 9.54
C GLY A 185 -7.23 -49.29 8.12
N ASP A 186 -7.71 -50.52 7.92
CA ASP A 186 -8.20 -51.02 6.61
C ASP A 186 -9.62 -50.53 6.27
N PHE A 187 -10.30 -49.83 7.20
CA PHE A 187 -11.70 -49.44 7.09
C PHE A 187 -11.94 -48.04 7.65
N GLY A 188 -12.75 -47.21 6.97
CA GLY A 188 -13.13 -45.89 7.46
C GLY A 188 -14.04 -45.96 8.70
N THR A 189 -13.84 -45.04 9.65
CA THR A 189 -14.76 -44.87 10.79
C THR A 189 -15.86 -43.89 10.42
N THR A 190 -17.12 -44.33 10.47
CA THR A 190 -18.27 -43.42 10.32
C THR A 190 -18.43 -42.60 11.59
N VAL A 191 -18.20 -41.29 11.50
CA VAL A 191 -18.46 -40.34 12.60
C VAL A 191 -19.72 -39.54 12.26
N ALA A 192 -20.69 -39.54 13.17
CA ALA A 192 -21.86 -38.67 13.03
C ALA A 192 -21.43 -37.22 13.29
N VAL A 193 -21.37 -36.40 12.23
CA VAL A 193 -21.12 -34.96 12.34
C VAL A 193 -22.46 -34.27 12.57
N PRO A 194 -22.71 -33.67 13.75
CA PRO A 194 -23.95 -32.95 13.98
C PRO A 194 -24.01 -31.74 13.04
N VAL A 195 -25.09 -31.66 12.26
CA VAL A 195 -25.36 -30.51 11.40
C VAL A 195 -26.15 -29.50 12.22
N ASN A 196 -25.63 -28.27 12.34
CA ASN A 196 -26.39 -27.21 12.99
C ASN A 196 -27.65 -26.89 12.17
N VAL A 197 -28.83 -27.04 12.77
CA VAL A 197 -30.09 -26.66 12.14
C VAL A 197 -30.26 -25.14 12.22
N PRO A 198 -30.68 -24.48 11.13
CA PRO A 198 -31.06 -23.07 11.18
C PRO A 198 -32.14 -22.81 12.22
N ASP A 199 -32.12 -21.63 12.82
CA ASP A 199 -33.09 -21.23 13.82
C ASP A 199 -34.52 -21.34 13.27
N GLY A 200 -35.41 -22.01 14.01
CA GLY A 200 -36.79 -22.28 13.61
C GLY A 200 -37.06 -23.60 12.87
N VAL A 201 -36.06 -24.42 12.55
CA VAL A 201 -36.26 -25.72 11.86
C VAL A 201 -36.29 -26.89 12.85
N LYS A 202 -37.41 -27.63 12.89
CA LYS A 202 -37.54 -28.87 13.69
C LYS A 202 -37.11 -30.08 12.86
N TYR A 203 -36.15 -30.84 13.37
CA TYR A 203 -35.62 -32.08 12.77
C TYR A 203 -36.71 -33.07 12.32
N GLU A 204 -37.77 -33.22 13.11
CA GLU A 204 -38.85 -34.20 12.89
C GLU A 204 -39.69 -33.97 11.62
N THR A 205 -39.54 -32.80 10.98
CA THR A 205 -40.30 -32.39 9.78
C THR A 205 -39.48 -32.42 8.50
N ALA A 206 -38.16 -32.64 8.59
CA ALA A 206 -37.29 -32.75 7.43
C ALA A 206 -37.33 -34.20 6.91
N VAL A 207 -38.11 -34.39 5.84
CA VAL A 207 -38.29 -35.59 5.00
C VAL A 207 -37.35 -36.77 5.35
N THR A 208 -37.92 -37.79 5.97
CA THR A 208 -37.35 -39.14 5.99
C THR A 208 -37.60 -39.77 4.62
N ASN A 209 -36.54 -40.05 3.86
CA ASN A 209 -36.58 -40.96 2.72
C ASN A 209 -36.24 -42.38 3.18
#